data_AF-A0AAE1TAC4-F1
#
_entry.id   AF-A0AAE1TAC4-F1
#
_cell.length_a   1.000
_cell.length_b   1.000
_cell.length_c   1.000
_cell.angle_alpha   90.00
_cell.angle_beta   90.00
_cell.angle_gamma   90.00
#
_symmetry.space_group_name_H-M   'P 1'
#
loop_
_entity.id
_entity.type
_entity.pdbx_description
1 polymer ?
#
loop_
_entity_poly.entity_id
_entity_poly.type
_entity_poly.pdbx_seq_one_letter_code
_entity_poly.pdbx_strand_id
1 'polypeptide(L)'
;MDLRYLRPWARHILTKDEARAIIRPVTIDEVKTAFFDIEEDKAPGPDGFSSGFFKAAWPVVGEVSNAIIDFFKTGRLLKQLNAILLTLIPKVRTPNSVADFRPISCCNVIYKVITKILVSRIREILELLISPSQNALSRVD
;
A
#
# COMPACT_ATOMS: atom_id res chain seq x y z
N MET A 1 -24.73 -3.84 -12.08
CA MET A 1 -24.21 -3.23 -13.33
C MET A 1 -23.51 -4.33 -14.10
N ASP A 2 -24.01 -4.70 -15.27
CA ASP A 2 -23.48 -5.81 -16.05
C ASP A 2 -22.25 -5.36 -16.84
N LEU A 3 -21.04 -5.69 -16.39
CA LEU A 3 -19.80 -5.25 -17.03
C LEU A 3 -19.48 -6.00 -18.35
N ARG A 4 -20.35 -6.90 -18.82
CA ARG A 4 -20.12 -7.68 -20.05
C ARG A 4 -20.04 -6.80 -21.30
N TYR A 5 -20.64 -5.61 -21.31
CA TYR A 5 -20.54 -4.67 -22.45
C TYR A 5 -19.14 -4.08 -22.65
N LEU A 6 -18.27 -4.12 -21.63
CA LEU A 6 -16.87 -3.68 -21.74
C LEU A 6 -15.97 -4.74 -22.38
N ARG A 7 -16.43 -6.00 -22.51
CA ARG A 7 -15.60 -7.11 -23.02
C ARG A 7 -14.95 -6.84 -24.39
N PRO A 8 -15.62 -6.22 -25.39
CA PRO A 8 -14.99 -5.93 -26.67
C PRO A 8 -13.83 -4.91 -26.59
N TRP A 9 -13.77 -4.14 -25.51
CA TRP A 9 -12.80 -3.06 -25.29
C TRP A 9 -11.80 -3.39 -24.18
N ALA A 10 -11.97 -4.52 -23.50
CA ALA A 10 -11.07 -5.00 -22.46
C ALA A 10 -9.83 -5.63 -23.11
N ARG A 11 -8.65 -5.03 -22.89
CA ARG A 11 -7.36 -5.58 -23.37
C ARG A 11 -7.09 -6.98 -22.85
N HIS A 12 -7.50 -7.25 -21.61
CA HIS A 12 -7.31 -8.54 -20.95
C HIS A 12 -8.48 -8.83 -20.03
N ILE A 13 -8.89 -10.09 -19.98
CA ILE A 13 -9.91 -10.57 -19.04
C ILE A 13 -9.19 -11.50 -18.07
N LEU A 14 -9.28 -11.18 -16.78
CA LEU A 14 -8.63 -11.94 -15.73
C LEU A 14 -9.02 -13.42 -15.82
N THR A 15 -8.02 -14.28 -15.98
CA THR A 15 -8.20 -15.72 -15.93
C THR A 15 -8.47 -16.17 -14.50
N LYS A 16 -9.02 -17.37 -14.33
CA LYS A 16 -9.22 -17.94 -12.99
C LYS A 16 -7.90 -18.17 -12.26
N ASP A 17 -6.81 -18.44 -12.97
CA ASP A 17 -5.48 -18.67 -12.38
C ASP A 17 -4.85 -17.36 -11.91
N GLU A 18 -4.94 -16.29 -12.72
CA GLU A 18 -4.50 -14.94 -12.32
C GLU A 18 -5.29 -14.42 -11.12
N ALA A 19 -6.61 -14.61 -11.12
CA ALA A 19 -7.46 -14.27 -9.98
C ALA A 19 -7.00 -15.00 -8.72
N ARG A 20 -6.74 -16.32 -8.83
CA ARG A 20 -6.26 -17.17 -7.72
C ARG A 20 -4.89 -16.75 -7.22
N ALA A 21 -3.99 -16.34 -8.11
CA ALA A 21 -2.65 -15.89 -7.74
C ALA A 21 -2.68 -14.64 -6.84
N ILE A 22 -3.55 -13.67 -7.14
CA ILE A 22 -3.64 -12.41 -6.39
C ILE A 22 -4.28 -12.60 -5.01
N ILE A 23 -5.27 -13.49 -4.91
CA ILE A 23 -6.00 -13.75 -3.66
C ILE A 23 -5.37 -14.85 -2.80
N ARG A 24 -4.19 -15.37 -3.18
CA ARG A 24 -3.49 -16.42 -2.43
C ARG A 24 -3.24 -15.99 -0.97
N PRO A 25 -3.13 -16.91 0.00
CA PRO A 25 -2.80 -16.53 1.37
C PRO A 25 -1.50 -15.71 1.46
N VAL A 26 -1.48 -14.66 2.28
CA VAL A 26 -0.27 -13.87 2.57
C VAL A 26 0.65 -14.66 3.50
N THR A 27 1.95 -14.63 3.22
CA THR A 27 2.98 -15.34 4.01
C THR A 27 3.77 -14.39 4.91
N ILE A 28 4.44 -14.94 5.93
CA ILE A 28 5.32 -14.14 6.80
C ILE A 28 6.46 -13.52 5.99
N ASP A 29 7.04 -14.26 5.03
CA ASP A 29 8.11 -13.75 4.17
C ASP A 29 7.65 -12.59 3.28
N GLU A 30 6.43 -12.66 2.74
CA GLU A 30 5.84 -11.55 1.98
C GLU A 30 5.66 -10.31 2.85
N VAL A 31 5.19 -10.48 4.09
CA VAL A 31 5.05 -9.39 5.06
C VAL A 31 6.41 -8.78 5.40
N LYS A 32 7.40 -9.61 5.74
CA LYS A 32 8.75 -9.17 6.04
C LYS A 32 9.35 -8.42 4.86
N THR A 33 9.25 -8.97 3.66
CA THR A 33 9.71 -8.32 2.43
C THR A 33 9.08 -6.94 2.27
N ALA A 34 7.76 -6.84 2.47
CA ALA A 34 7.05 -5.56 2.39
C ALA A 34 7.50 -4.54 3.45
N PHE A 35 7.82 -4.96 4.69
CA PHE A 35 8.42 -4.07 5.69
C PHE A 35 9.81 -3.57 5.26
N PHE A 36 10.65 -4.50 4.79
CA PHE A 36 12.04 -4.20 4.46
C PHE A 36 12.19 -3.36 3.18
N ASP A 37 11.19 -3.41 2.30
CA ASP A 37 11.10 -2.63 1.07
C ASP A 37 10.46 -1.23 1.26
N ILE A 38 10.16 -0.81 2.50
CA ILE A 38 9.81 0.58 2.82
C ILE A 38 11.08 1.30 3.27
N GLU A 39 11.44 2.43 2.64
CA GLU A 39 12.60 3.24 3.03
C GLU A 39 12.52 3.68 4.50
N GLU A 40 13.66 3.73 5.18
CA GLU A 40 13.72 3.93 6.64
C GLU A 40 13.45 5.37 7.09
N ASP A 41 13.70 6.33 6.20
CA ASP A 41 13.62 7.77 6.42
C ASP A 41 12.18 8.33 6.26
N LYS A 42 11.19 7.46 6.02
CA LYS A 42 9.80 7.87 5.90
C LYS A 42 9.23 8.28 7.25
N ALA A 43 8.51 9.42 7.25
CA ALA A 43 7.81 9.92 8.43
C ALA A 43 6.87 8.85 9.04
N PRO A 44 6.88 8.69 10.38
CA PRO A 44 5.99 7.76 11.06
C PRO A 44 4.54 8.25 11.03
N GLY A 45 3.61 7.34 11.31
CA GLY A 45 2.21 7.70 11.51
C GLY A 45 1.95 8.22 12.94
N PRO A 46 0.68 8.36 13.33
CA PRO A 46 0.29 8.74 14.69
C PRO A 46 0.89 7.88 15.81
N ASP A 47 1.28 6.63 15.52
CA ASP A 47 1.88 5.73 16.50
C ASP A 47 3.37 6.02 16.81
N GLY A 48 4.01 6.86 16.01
CA GLY A 48 5.41 7.25 16.17
C GLY A 48 6.43 6.20 15.71
N PHE A 49 6.01 5.03 15.21
CA PHE A 49 6.94 3.98 14.78
C PHE A 49 7.30 4.13 13.30
N SER A 50 8.60 4.23 13.01
CA SER A 50 9.13 4.28 11.65
C SER A 50 9.39 2.89 11.07
N SER A 51 9.56 2.79 9.76
CA SER A 51 10.00 1.56 9.09
C SER A 51 11.37 1.11 9.61
N GLY A 52 12.29 2.05 9.87
CA GLY A 52 13.59 1.76 10.48
C GLY A 52 13.47 1.07 11.84
N PHE A 53 12.52 1.48 12.69
CA PHE A 53 12.23 0.79 13.95
C PHE A 53 11.84 -0.68 13.72
N PHE A 54 10.89 -0.95 12.82
CA PHE A 54 10.44 -2.33 12.54
C PHE A 54 11.56 -3.20 11.97
N LYS A 55 12.41 -2.66 11.10
CA LYS A 55 13.55 -3.41 10.54
C LYS A 55 14.60 -3.72 11.60
N ALA A 56 14.98 -2.72 12.40
CA ALA A 56 15.99 -2.88 13.46
C ALA A 56 15.50 -3.82 14.59
N ALA A 57 14.24 -3.70 14.99
CA ALA A 57 13.64 -4.49 16.07
C ALA A 57 12.95 -5.77 15.59
N TRP A 58 13.10 -6.16 14.31
CA TRP A 58 12.38 -7.30 13.71
C TRP A 58 12.43 -8.61 14.53
N PRO A 59 13.56 -8.99 15.17
CA PRO A 59 13.60 -10.19 16.01
C PRO A 59 12.61 -10.17 17.18
N VAL A 60 12.20 -8.98 17.62
CA VAL A 60 11.26 -8.78 18.74
C VAL A 60 9.84 -8.49 18.24
N VAL A 61 9.70 -7.61 17.23
CA VAL A 61 8.38 -7.12 16.79
C VAL A 61 7.82 -7.85 15.56
N GLY A 62 8.57 -8.79 14.97
CA GLY A 62 8.20 -9.49 13.74
C GLY A 62 6.90 -10.29 13.82
N GLU A 63 6.44 -10.63 15.03
CA GLU A 63 5.14 -11.26 15.27
C GLU A 63 3.94 -10.42 14.81
N VAL A 64 4.13 -9.10 14.59
CA VAL A 64 3.14 -8.22 13.94
C VAL A 64 2.67 -8.78 12.59
N SER A 65 3.48 -9.63 11.95
CA SER A 65 3.10 -10.35 10.73
C SER A 65 1.82 -11.16 10.89
N ASN A 66 1.57 -11.72 12.07
CA ASN A 66 0.34 -12.47 12.35
C ASN A 66 -0.90 -11.57 12.27
N ALA A 67 -0.82 -10.34 12.78
CA ALA A 67 -1.92 -9.38 12.72
C ALA A 67 -2.19 -8.93 11.27
N ILE A 68 -1.14 -8.76 10.46
CA ILE A 68 -1.28 -8.43 9.04
C ILE A 68 -1.91 -9.60 8.27
N ILE A 69 -1.43 -10.82 8.51
CA ILE A 69 -2.01 -12.04 7.89
C ILE A 69 -3.48 -12.20 8.29
N ASP A 70 -3.82 -11.95 9.56
CA ASP A 70 -5.22 -12.00 10.02
C ASP A 70 -6.09 -10.97 9.32
N PHE A 71 -5.59 -9.74 9.10
CA PHE A 71 -6.29 -8.74 8.29
C PHE A 71 -6.63 -9.27 6.90
N PHE A 72 -5.69 -9.93 6.21
CA PHE A 72 -5.95 -10.50 4.87
C PHE A 72 -6.93 -11.68 4.88
N LYS A 73 -7.10 -12.36 6.01
CA LYS A 73 -8.09 -13.44 6.18
C LYS A 73 -9.48 -12.91 6.53
N THR A 74 -9.55 -11.89 7.38
CA THR A 74 -10.81 -11.43 8.00
C THR A 74 -11.35 -10.13 7.41
N GLY A 75 -10.50 -9.34 6.73
CA GLY A 75 -10.80 -7.99 6.28
C GLY A 75 -10.92 -6.97 7.42
N ARG A 76 -10.53 -7.33 8.66
CA ARG A 76 -10.71 -6.49 9.85
C ARG A 76 -9.39 -5.84 10.23
N LEU A 77 -9.39 -4.50 10.28
CA LEU A 77 -8.25 -3.70 10.72
C LEU A 77 -8.61 -2.95 12.00
N LEU A 78 -7.69 -2.93 12.98
CA LEU A 78 -7.82 -2.09 14.16
C LEU A 78 -7.89 -0.62 13.75
N LYS A 79 -8.88 0.13 14.28
CA LYS A 79 -9.11 1.53 13.91
C LYS A 79 -7.88 2.41 14.07
N GLN A 80 -7.10 2.15 15.11
CA GLN A 80 -5.86 2.85 15.44
C GLN A 80 -4.79 2.67 14.36
N LEU A 81 -4.74 1.51 13.69
CA LEU A 81 -3.81 1.27 12.58
C LEU A 81 -4.19 2.05 11.31
N ASN A 82 -5.48 2.35 11.14
CA ASN A 82 -5.99 3.21 10.07
C ASN A 82 -5.97 4.71 10.43
N ALA A 83 -5.39 5.09 11.58
CA ALA A 83 -5.23 6.49 11.93
C ALA A 83 -4.20 7.17 11.03
N ILE A 84 -4.48 8.42 10.66
CA ILE A 84 -3.64 9.22 9.77
C ILE A 84 -3.28 10.51 10.47
N LEU A 85 -1.99 10.87 10.45
CA LEU A 85 -1.52 12.19 10.86
C LEU A 85 -1.49 13.09 9.62
N LEU A 86 -2.36 14.11 9.58
CA LEU A 86 -2.35 15.11 8.52
C LEU A 86 -1.31 16.18 8.83
N THR A 87 -0.30 16.30 7.97
CA THR A 87 0.77 17.32 8.07
C THR A 87 0.70 18.25 6.85
N LEU A 88 0.93 19.55 7.05
CA LEU A 88 0.94 20.53 5.98
C LEU A 88 2.38 20.86 5.58
N ILE A 89 2.73 20.61 4.31
CA ILE A 89 4.03 21.01 3.75
C ILE A 89 3.84 22.29 2.91
N PRO A 90 4.58 23.38 3.19
CA PRO A 90 4.54 24.58 2.35
C PRO A 90 4.94 24.28 0.89
N LYS A 91 4.17 24.80 -0.07
CA LYS A 91 4.53 24.74 -1.51
C LYS A 91 5.39 25.93 -1.94
N VAL A 92 5.35 27.02 -1.17
CA VAL A 92 6.06 28.29 -1.44
C VAL A 92 6.81 28.73 -0.18
N ARG A 93 7.81 29.60 -0.34
CA ARG A 93 8.66 30.07 0.78
C ARG A 93 7.89 30.81 1.86
N THR A 94 6.90 31.62 1.47
CA THR A 94 6.10 32.44 2.38
C THR A 94 4.62 32.17 2.12
N PRO A 95 4.06 31.10 2.73
CA PRO A 95 2.66 30.76 2.53
C PRO A 95 1.76 31.79 3.22
N ASN A 96 0.76 32.31 2.51
CA ASN A 96 -0.18 33.33 3.01
C ASN A 96 -1.64 32.85 3.00
N SER A 97 -1.90 31.67 2.43
CA SER A 97 -3.22 31.05 2.38
C SER A 97 -3.15 29.53 2.59
N VAL A 98 -4.28 28.90 2.94
CA VAL A 98 -4.36 27.43 3.05
C VAL A 98 -4.03 26.75 1.73
N ALA A 99 -4.35 27.39 0.60
CA ALA A 99 -4.03 26.89 -0.74
C ALA A 99 -2.52 26.85 -1.00
N ASP A 100 -1.67 27.48 -0.19
CA ASP A 100 -0.21 27.44 -0.31
C ASP A 100 0.43 26.21 0.33
N PHE A 101 -0.36 25.37 0.99
CA PHE A 101 0.10 24.12 1.59
C PHE A 101 -0.32 22.91 0.76
N ARG A 102 0.50 21.86 0.84
CA ARG A 102 0.14 20.52 0.39
C ARG A 102 -0.15 19.68 1.65
N PRO A 103 -1.37 19.16 1.84
CA PRO A 103 -1.62 18.19 2.88
C PRO A 103 -0.93 16.87 2.53
N ILE A 104 -0.26 16.28 3.51
CA ILE A 104 0.33 14.95 3.44
C ILE A 104 -0.25 14.10 4.56
N SER A 105 -0.71 12.91 4.19
CA SER A 105 -1.20 11.89 5.11
C SER A 105 -0.07 10.97 5.53
N CYS A 106 0.36 11.07 6.78
CA CYS A 106 1.32 10.16 7.38
C CYS A 106 0.56 8.99 8.04
N CYS A 107 0.56 7.82 7.40
CA CYS A 107 -0.07 6.61 7.92
C CYS A 107 0.92 5.77 8.74
N ASN A 108 0.40 4.95 9.67
CA ASN A 108 1.20 3.96 10.40
C ASN A 108 1.87 2.96 9.43
N VAL A 109 3.07 2.49 9.78
CA VAL A 109 3.85 1.60 8.90
C VAL A 109 3.11 0.30 8.62
N ILE A 110 2.41 -0.26 9.60
CA ILE A 110 1.59 -1.48 9.41
C ILE A 110 0.54 -1.28 8.31
N TYR A 111 -0.11 -0.11 8.26
CA TYR A 111 -1.05 0.22 7.20
C TYR A 111 -0.33 0.30 5.83
N LYS A 112 0.84 0.95 5.78
CA LYS A 112 1.66 1.03 4.56
C LYS A 112 2.09 -0.35 4.07
N VAL A 113 2.38 -1.30 4.96
CA VAL A 113 2.73 -2.68 4.60
C VAL A 113 1.53 -3.41 3.98
N ILE A 114 0.34 -3.29 4.57
CA ILE A 114 -0.89 -3.88 4.03
C ILE A 114 -1.14 -3.36 2.61
N THR A 115 -1.08 -2.04 2.40
CA THR A 115 -1.31 -1.46 1.07
C THR A 115 -0.22 -1.84 0.08
N LYS A 116 1.03 -1.96 0.52
CA LYS A 116 2.15 -2.38 -0.33
C LYS A 116 1.99 -3.82 -0.82
N ILE A 117 1.55 -4.75 0.03
CA ILE A 117 1.25 -6.14 -0.36
C ILE A 117 0.12 -6.17 -1.41
N LEU A 118 -0.96 -5.41 -1.16
CA LEU A 118 -2.07 -5.31 -2.12
C LEU A 118 -1.60 -4.77 -3.47
N VAL A 119 -0.84 -3.68 -3.47
CA VAL A 119 -0.29 -3.07 -4.70
C VAL A 119 0.64 -4.02 -5.42
N SER A 120 1.54 -4.71 -4.70
CA SER A 120 2.47 -5.67 -5.29
C SER A 120 1.74 -6.77 -6.07
N ARG A 121 0.69 -7.34 -5.47
CA ARG A 121 -0.10 -8.41 -6.11
C ARG A 121 -0.95 -7.92 -7.27
N ILE A 122 -1.56 -6.73 -7.13
CA ILE A 122 -2.33 -6.12 -8.22
C ILE A 122 -1.41 -5.74 -9.39
N ARG A 123 -0.18 -5.30 -9.11
CA ARG A 123 0.78 -4.90 -10.14
C ARG A 123 1.11 -6.05 -11.10
N GLU A 124 1.16 -7.29 -10.62
CA GLU A 124 1.42 -8.48 -11.47
C GLU A 124 0.44 -8.62 -12.64
N ILE A 125 -0.79 -8.15 -12.49
CA ILE A 125 -1.81 -8.17 -13.56
C ILE A 125 -2.08 -6.80 -14.17
N LEU A 126 -1.67 -5.72 -13.51
CA LEU A 126 -2.03 -4.36 -13.91
C LEU A 126 -1.48 -4.05 -15.30
N GLU A 127 -0.27 -4.53 -15.63
CA GLU A 127 0.35 -4.35 -16.94
C GLU A 127 -0.45 -4.97 -18.10
N LEU A 128 -1.21 -6.04 -17.83
CA LEU A 128 -2.08 -6.67 -18.81
C LEU A 128 -3.37 -5.87 -19.03
N LEU A 129 -3.81 -5.12 -18.00
CA LEU A 129 -5.07 -4.39 -17.98
C LEU A 129 -4.95 -2.95 -18.47
N ILE A 130 -3.83 -2.27 -18.19
CA ILE A 130 -3.66 -0.86 -18.54
C ILE A 130 -3.20 -0.66 -19.99
N SER A 131 -3.58 0.48 -20.55
CA SER A 131 -3.12 0.88 -21.88
C SER A 131 -1.65 1.32 -21.84
N PRO A 132 -0.84 1.08 -22.90
CA PRO A 132 0.51 1.63 -23.02
C PRO A 132 0.59 3.16 -22.95
N SER A 133 -0.53 3.85 -23.15
CA SER A 133 -0.63 5.31 -23.01
C SER A 133 -0.84 5.78 -21.56
N GLN A 134 -1.04 4.86 -20.60
CA GLN A 134 -1.21 5.17 -19.19
C GLN A 134 0.13 5.03 -18.45
N ASN A 135 0.92 6.11 -18.45
CA ASN A 135 2.28 6.14 -17.89
C ASN A 135 2.35 6.68 -16.44
N ALA A 136 1.30 7.30 -15.92
CA ALA A 136 1.30 7.84 -14.57
C ALA A 136 1.07 6.72 -13.54
N LEU A 137 2.00 6.58 -12.58
CA LEU A 137 1.94 5.63 -11.45
C LEU A 137 1.93 4.13 -11.83
N SER A 138 2.09 3.80 -13.12
CA SER A 138 2.18 2.42 -13.61
C SER A 138 3.57 1.80 -13.49
N ARG A 139 4.61 2.63 -13.31
CA ARG A 139 5.98 2.24 -13.01
C ARG A 139 6.52 3.10 -11.86
N VAL A 140 7.09 2.46 -10.85
CA VAL A 140 7.87 3.12 -9.80
C VAL A 140 9.24 2.49 -9.93
N ASP A 141 10.13 3.22 -10.58
CA ASP A 141 11.55 2.89 -10.71
C ASP A 141 12.26 3.19 -9.38
#